data_AF-A0AAU2NVK2-F1
#
_entry.id   AF-A0AAU2NVK2-F1
#
_cell.length_a   1.000
_cell.length_b   1.000
_cell.length_c   1.000
_cell.angle_alpha   90.00
_cell.angle_beta   90.00
_cell.angle_gamma   90.00
#
_symmetry.space_group_name_H-M   'P 1'
#
loop_
_entity.id
_entity.type
_entity.pdbx_description
1 polymer ?
#
loop_
_entity_poly.entity_id
_entity_poly.type
_entity_poly.pdbx_seq_one_letter_code
_entity_poly.pdbx_strand_id
1 'polypeptide(L)'
;MSIADASGIRGQDEAGDRGREAGEPEGPHPTQDLDDTVHQRVRLGVLTISREADRVEFGYLKGQLGVTDGNLSRHLKVLEDSGLIVVAKGYAGRRPRTWVTLTTQGAEALERELRALRELVQRLDSSRPWPEPTEA
;
A
#
# COMPACT_ATOMS: atom_id res chain seq x y z
N MET A 1 -47.85 49.75 -30.81
CA MET A 1 -48.09 48.59 -29.92
C MET A 1 -48.52 47.43 -30.82
N SER A 2 -47.81 46.32 -30.99
CA SER A 2 -46.78 45.69 -30.15
C SER A 2 -45.69 45.08 -31.04
N ILE A 3 -44.51 44.99 -30.43
CA ILE A 3 -43.17 44.58 -30.88
C ILE A 3 -43.07 43.07 -31.14
N ALA A 4 -42.09 42.71 -31.97
CA ALA A 4 -41.73 41.38 -32.46
C ALA A 4 -40.82 40.59 -31.48
N ASP A 5 -40.25 39.50 -32.01
CA ASP A 5 -39.08 38.70 -31.55
C ASP A 5 -39.43 37.45 -30.72
N ALA A 6 -39.23 36.20 -31.17
CA ALA A 6 -38.07 35.49 -31.75
C ALA A 6 -37.54 34.46 -30.74
N SER A 7 -37.59 33.19 -31.16
CA SER A 7 -36.68 32.07 -30.91
C SER A 7 -35.94 31.90 -29.57
N GLY A 8 -36.02 30.67 -29.06
CA GLY A 8 -35.12 30.09 -28.05
C GLY A 8 -35.88 29.82 -26.74
N ILE A 9 -35.81 28.67 -26.10
CA ILE A 9 -34.73 27.69 -26.01
C ILE A 9 -35.35 26.30 -25.79
N ARG A 10 -34.82 25.36 -26.56
CA ARG A 10 -34.91 23.91 -26.41
C ARG A 10 -34.01 23.50 -25.23
N GLY A 11 -34.56 23.21 -24.06
CA GLY A 11 -33.90 22.34 -23.07
C GLY A 11 -34.49 20.94 -23.26
N GLN A 12 -33.87 19.96 -23.96
CA GLN A 12 -32.53 19.41 -23.72
C GLN A 12 -32.33 19.28 -22.22
N ASP A 13 -32.79 18.17 -21.65
CA ASP A 13 -32.02 16.92 -21.53
C ASP A 13 -30.91 17.09 -20.49
N GLU A 14 -30.55 15.99 -19.83
CA GLU A 14 -29.43 15.86 -18.89
C GLU A 14 -29.76 16.05 -17.39
N ALA A 15 -30.86 15.46 -16.92
CA ALA A 15 -30.83 14.78 -15.61
C ALA A 15 -30.44 13.32 -15.84
N GLY A 16 -29.36 13.13 -16.59
CA GLY A 16 -28.70 11.84 -16.72
C GLY A 16 -27.86 11.63 -15.47
N ASP A 17 -28.48 11.09 -14.43
CA ASP A 17 -27.80 10.19 -13.50
C ASP A 17 -27.30 8.98 -14.30
N ARG A 18 -26.29 9.23 -15.15
CA ARG A 18 -25.48 8.18 -15.74
C ARG A 18 -24.57 7.76 -14.61
N GLY A 19 -25.10 6.91 -13.73
CA GLY A 19 -24.30 5.96 -12.98
C GLY A 19 -23.21 5.48 -13.95
N ARG A 20 -21.95 5.77 -13.61
CA ARG A 20 -20.82 5.41 -14.45
C ARG A 20 -20.95 3.90 -14.67
N GLU A 21 -21.33 3.51 -15.88
CA GLU A 21 -21.03 2.17 -16.36
C GLU A 21 -19.52 2.08 -16.21
N ALA A 22 -19.07 1.33 -15.21
CA ALA A 22 -17.66 1.03 -15.04
C ALA A 22 -17.26 0.39 -16.37
N GLY A 23 -16.54 1.14 -17.21
CA GLY A 23 -16.05 0.65 -18.48
C GLY A 23 -15.35 -0.68 -18.26
N GLU A 24 -15.46 -1.59 -19.23
CA GLU A 24 -14.89 -2.93 -19.13
C GLU A 24 -13.45 -2.85 -18.61
N PRO A 25 -13.12 -3.53 -17.49
CA PRO A 25 -11.83 -3.36 -16.88
C PRO A 25 -10.73 -3.89 -17.82
N GLU A 26 -9.70 -3.09 -18.07
CA GLU A 26 -8.48 -3.46 -18.78
C GLU A 26 -7.59 -4.43 -17.95
N GLY A 27 -8.18 -5.52 -17.44
CA GLY A 27 -7.54 -6.51 -16.59
C GLY A 27 -7.96 -6.47 -15.11
N PRO A 28 -7.42 -7.37 -14.27
CA PRO A 28 -7.74 -7.43 -12.85
C PRO A 28 -7.34 -6.13 -12.12
N HIS A 29 -8.07 -5.81 -11.06
CA HIS A 29 -7.77 -4.62 -10.25
C HIS A 29 -6.49 -4.84 -9.42
N PRO A 30 -5.56 -3.85 -9.30
CA PRO A 30 -4.25 -4.04 -8.65
C PRO A 30 -4.32 -4.40 -7.16
N THR A 31 -5.47 -4.19 -6.51
CA THR A 31 -5.69 -4.69 -5.15
C THR A 31 -5.63 -6.20 -5.04
N GLN A 32 -5.84 -6.93 -6.14
CA GLN A 32 -5.72 -8.40 -6.17
C GLN A 32 -4.26 -8.87 -6.08
N ASP A 33 -3.30 -7.98 -6.36
CA ASP A 33 -1.85 -8.27 -6.29
C ASP A 33 -1.23 -7.91 -4.93
N LEU A 34 -2.02 -7.38 -3.99
CA LEU A 34 -1.56 -7.14 -2.62
C LEU A 34 -1.45 -8.49 -1.89
N ASP A 35 -0.27 -8.77 -1.37
CA ASP A 35 0.03 -10.03 -0.69
C ASP A 35 -0.46 -9.93 0.77
N ASP A 36 -1.42 -10.73 1.21
CA ASP A 36 -1.93 -10.71 2.59
C ASP A 36 -0.84 -10.84 3.66
N THR A 37 0.27 -11.53 3.33
CA THR A 37 1.44 -11.64 4.20
C THR A 37 2.24 -10.33 4.21
N VAL A 38 2.39 -9.62 3.10
CA VAL A 38 3.16 -8.37 3.07
C VAL A 38 2.31 -7.17 3.50
N HIS A 39 1.03 -7.13 3.09
CA HIS A 39 0.05 -6.05 3.24
C HIS A 39 -0.44 -5.86 4.68
N GLN A 40 0.51 -5.65 5.58
CA GLN A 40 0.30 -5.31 6.97
C GLN A 40 1.43 -4.38 7.38
N ARG A 41 1.08 -3.24 7.99
CA ARG A 41 2.00 -2.13 8.32
C ARG A 41 3.38 -2.58 8.85
N VAL A 42 3.41 -3.45 9.85
CA VAL A 42 4.65 -3.85 10.54
C VAL A 42 5.46 -4.80 9.66
N ARG A 43 4.82 -5.74 8.96
CA ARG A 43 5.51 -6.67 8.07
C ARG A 43 6.10 -5.98 6.86
N LEU A 44 5.33 -5.11 6.19
CA LEU A 44 5.86 -4.26 5.14
C LEU A 44 7.05 -3.42 5.64
N GLY A 45 6.92 -2.80 6.80
CA GLY A 45 8.02 -2.03 7.42
C GLY A 45 9.27 -2.86 7.70
N VAL A 46 9.12 -4.08 8.23
CA VAL A 46 10.26 -4.99 8.45
C VAL A 46 10.97 -5.32 7.13
N LEU A 47 10.22 -5.69 6.09
CA LEU A 47 10.81 -6.05 4.80
C LEU A 47 11.52 -4.84 4.16
N THR A 48 10.91 -3.66 4.19
CA THR A 48 11.50 -2.43 3.67
C THR A 48 12.80 -2.07 4.38
N ILE A 49 12.81 -2.01 5.71
CA ILE A 49 14.02 -1.69 6.47
C ILE A 49 15.10 -2.76 6.27
N SER A 50 14.70 -4.03 6.20
CA SER A 50 15.65 -5.14 5.99
C SER A 50 16.24 -5.18 4.58
N ARG A 51 15.65 -4.49 3.60
CA ARG A 51 16.19 -4.36 2.24
C ARG A 51 17.41 -3.45 2.16
N GLU A 52 17.58 -2.56 3.15
CA GLU A 52 18.62 -1.51 3.15
C GLU A 52 19.95 -1.98 3.78
N ALA A 53 20.01 -3.20 4.32
CA ALA A 53 21.20 -3.74 4.99
C ALA A 53 21.29 -5.27 4.90
N ASP A 54 22.50 -5.83 5.01
CA ASP A 54 22.71 -7.29 4.99
C ASP A 54 21.99 -8.02 6.13
N ARG A 55 21.90 -7.37 7.29
CA ARG A 55 21.14 -7.84 8.46
C ARG A 55 20.77 -6.68 9.37
N VAL A 56 19.60 -6.73 9.97
CA VAL A 56 19.08 -5.69 10.85
C VAL A 56 18.82 -6.25 12.25
N GLU A 57 19.24 -5.52 13.27
CA GLU A 57 19.00 -5.95 14.65
C GLU A 57 17.52 -5.77 15.05
N PHE A 58 16.97 -6.73 15.80
CA PHE A 58 15.61 -6.66 16.35
C PHE A 58 15.34 -5.34 17.10
N GLY A 59 16.29 -4.88 17.92
CA GLY A 59 16.15 -3.64 18.68
C GLY A 59 16.03 -2.40 17.78
N TYR A 60 16.72 -2.41 16.64
CA TYR A 60 16.64 -1.33 15.64
C TYR A 60 15.27 -1.34 14.95
N LEU A 61 14.82 -2.49 14.46
CA LEU A 61 13.48 -2.64 13.87
C LEU A 61 12.39 -2.17 14.83
N LYS A 62 12.48 -2.56 16.10
CA LYS A 62 11.54 -2.12 17.14
C LYS A 62 11.47 -0.60 17.25
N GLY A 63 12.64 0.05 17.31
CA GLY A 63 12.75 1.50 17.42
C GLY A 63 12.17 2.23 16.21
N GLN A 64 12.53 1.78 14.99
CA GLN A 64 12.05 2.39 13.75
C GLN A 64 10.54 2.23 13.55
N LEU A 65 9.98 1.08 13.93
CA LEU A 65 8.56 0.78 13.69
C LEU A 65 7.63 1.24 14.81
N GLY A 66 8.19 1.63 15.97
CA GLY A 66 7.44 2.10 17.14
C GLY A 66 6.54 1.03 17.76
N VAL A 67 7.03 -0.21 17.84
CA VAL A 67 6.25 -1.39 18.28
C VAL A 67 6.81 -2.00 19.56
N THR A 68 6.01 -2.87 20.20
CA THR A 68 6.46 -3.65 21.36
C THR A 68 7.19 -4.92 20.93
N ASP A 69 7.99 -5.50 21.82
CA ASP A 69 8.73 -6.75 21.57
C ASP A 69 7.78 -7.89 21.16
N GLY A 70 6.64 -8.01 21.85
CA GLY A 70 5.63 -9.03 21.55
C GLY A 70 4.93 -8.82 20.20
N ASN A 71 4.66 -7.57 19.81
CA ASN A 71 4.11 -7.26 18.50
C ASN A 71 5.11 -7.62 17.39
N LEU A 72 6.36 -7.13 17.49
CA LEU A 72 7.39 -7.40 16.49
C LEU A 72 7.66 -8.90 16.37
N SER A 73 7.78 -9.62 17.48
CA SER A 73 8.05 -11.07 17.46
C SER A 73 6.97 -11.86 16.71
N ARG A 74 5.69 -11.49 16.84
CA ARG A 74 4.58 -12.13 16.11
C ARG A 74 4.67 -11.86 14.61
N HIS A 75 5.01 -10.64 14.21
CA HIS A 75 5.17 -10.30 12.79
C HIS A 75 6.40 -10.97 12.17
N LEU A 76 7.53 -11.02 12.88
CA LEU A 76 8.72 -11.75 12.43
C LEU A 76 8.44 -13.25 12.27
N LYS A 77 7.70 -13.87 13.21
CA LYS A 77 7.28 -15.27 13.10
C LYS A 77 6.53 -15.54 11.79
N VAL A 78 5.55 -14.69 11.45
CA VAL A 78 4.77 -14.82 10.22
C VAL A 78 5.65 -14.69 8.97
N LEU A 79 6.54 -13.69 8.95
CA LEU A 79 7.45 -13.48 7.83
C LEU A 79 8.46 -14.63 7.67
N GLU A 80 8.98 -15.15 8.77
CA GLU A 80 9.91 -16.29 8.80
C GLU A 80 9.22 -17.57 8.33
N ASP A 81 8.01 -17.85 8.84
CA ASP A 81 7.21 -19.01 8.42
C ASP A 81 6.83 -18.96 6.94
N SER A 82 6.75 -17.76 6.37
CA SER A 82 6.49 -17.53 4.94
C SER A 82 7.76 -17.53 4.08
N GLY A 83 8.94 -17.73 4.67
CA GLY A 83 10.23 -17.74 3.99
C GLY A 83 10.73 -16.37 3.52
N LEU A 84 10.11 -15.26 3.98
CA LEU A 84 10.43 -13.91 3.52
C LEU A 84 11.63 -13.31 4.28
N ILE A 85 11.93 -13.83 5.47
CA ILE A 85 13.09 -13.43 6.27
C ILE A 85 13.75 -14.66 6.91
N VAL A 86 14.99 -14.49 7.34
CA VAL A 86 15.68 -15.39 8.26
C VAL A 86 15.90 -14.67 9.58
N VAL A 87 15.57 -15.33 10.70
CA VAL A 87 15.86 -14.81 12.05
C VAL A 87 17.02 -15.58 12.67
N ALA A 88 18.14 -14.90 12.88
CA ALA A 88 19.33 -15.48 13.51
C ALA A 88 19.50 -14.97 14.94
N LYS A 89 19.63 -15.90 15.89
CA LYS A 89 20.00 -15.59 17.29
C LYS A 89 21.50 -15.78 17.48
N GLY A 90 22.12 -14.91 18.24
CA GLY A 90 23.52 -15.02 18.61
C GLY A 90 23.88 -14.08 19.74
N TYR A 91 25.15 -13.72 19.81
CA TYR A 91 25.67 -12.86 20.88
C TYR A 91 26.50 -11.73 20.29
N ALA A 92 26.32 -10.52 20.85
CA ALA A 92 27.24 -9.41 20.67
C ALA A 92 27.96 -9.18 22.00
N GLY A 93 29.17 -9.73 22.11
CA GLY A 93 29.87 -9.85 23.38
C GLY A 93 29.14 -10.81 24.32
N ARG A 94 28.73 -10.34 25.50
CA ARG A 94 27.98 -11.14 26.50
C ARG A 94 26.46 -11.02 26.40
N ARG A 95 25.94 -10.18 25.49
CA ARG A 95 24.49 -9.94 25.39
C ARG A 95 23.89 -10.72 24.23
N PRO A 96 22.80 -11.48 24.44
CA PRO A 96 22.09 -12.12 23.35
C PRO A 96 21.49 -11.06 22.43
N ARG A 97 21.53 -11.34 21.12
CA ARG A 97 21.01 -10.47 20.07
C ARG A 97 20.33 -11.31 19.00
N THR A 98 19.37 -10.68 18.34
CA THR A 98 18.61 -11.26 17.25
C THR A 98 18.78 -10.38 16.02
N TRP A 99 19.11 -10.99 14.90
CA TRP A 99 19.24 -10.34 13.60
C TRP A 99 18.20 -10.89 12.63
N VAL A 100 17.68 -10.01 11.79
CA VAL A 100 16.75 -10.31 10.71
C VAL A 100 17.48 -10.04 9.41
N THR A 101 17.44 -10.99 8.49
CA THR A 101 17.97 -10.84 7.14
C THR A 101 16.85 -11.10 6.15
N LEU A 102 16.72 -10.22 5.16
CA LEU A 102 15.76 -10.39 4.07
C LEU A 102 16.21 -11.53 3.15
N THR A 103 15.29 -12.41 2.76
CA THR A 103 15.58 -13.45 1.76
C THR A 103 15.36 -12.92 0.35
N THR A 104 15.84 -13.66 -0.66
CA THR A 104 15.49 -13.38 -2.07
C THR A 104 13.97 -13.37 -2.27
N GLN A 105 13.26 -14.36 -1.72
CA GLN A 105 11.80 -14.44 -1.78
C GLN A 105 11.12 -13.23 -1.10
N GLY A 106 11.65 -12.78 0.04
CA GLY A 106 11.18 -11.58 0.74
C GLY A 106 11.38 -10.31 -0.08
N ALA A 107 12.53 -10.18 -0.75
CA ALA A 107 12.80 -9.05 -1.63
C ALA A 107 11.84 -9.02 -2.83
N GLU A 108 11.60 -10.17 -3.47
CA GLU A 108 10.63 -10.27 -4.57
C GLU A 108 9.19 -9.99 -4.12
N ALA A 109 8.80 -10.47 -2.94
CA ALA A 109 7.48 -10.20 -2.37
C ALA A 109 7.29 -8.70 -2.08
N LEU A 110 8.30 -8.06 -1.51
CA LEU A 110 8.31 -6.60 -1.31
C LEU A 110 8.20 -5.85 -2.65
N GLU A 111 8.95 -6.28 -3.67
CA GLU A 111 8.91 -5.64 -4.99
C GLU A 111 7.54 -5.75 -5.68
N ARG A 112 6.86 -6.90 -5.54
CA ARG A 112 5.49 -7.09 -6.02
C ARG A 112 4.49 -6.20 -5.29
N GLU A 113 4.54 -6.18 -3.96
CA GLU A 113 3.67 -5.33 -3.14
C GLU A 113 3.83 -3.85 -3.52
N LEU A 114 5.08 -3.36 -3.61
CA LEU A 114 5.36 -1.98 -3.97
C LEU A 114 4.90 -1.64 -5.40
N ARG A 115 4.89 -2.61 -6.32
CA ARG A 115 4.34 -2.42 -7.67
C ARG A 115 2.83 -2.21 -7.63
N ALA A 116 2.10 -3.07 -6.93
CA ALA A 116 0.65 -2.95 -6.78
C ALA A 116 0.26 -1.61 -6.13
N LEU A 117 0.95 -1.21 -5.05
CA LEU A 117 0.72 0.07 -4.38
C LEU A 117 0.99 1.27 -5.30
N ARG A 118 2.07 1.24 -6.10
CA ARG A 118 2.38 2.30 -7.08
C ARG A 118 1.30 2.42 -8.15
N GLU A 119 0.78 1.30 -8.64
CA GLU A 119 -0.28 1.32 -9.65
C GLU A 119 -1.58 1.93 -9.10
N LEU A 120 -1.94 1.61 -7.86
CA LEU A 120 -3.10 2.21 -7.19
C LEU A 120 -2.97 3.74 -7.09
N VAL A 121 -1.81 4.22 -6.69
CA VAL A 121 -1.52 5.67 -6.62
C VAL A 121 -1.61 6.31 -8.00
N GLN A 122 -0.96 5.72 -9.02
CA GLN A 122 -0.97 6.25 -10.39
C GLN A 122 -2.39 6.35 -10.98
N ARG A 123 -3.24 5.36 -10.72
CA ARG A 123 -4.64 5.37 -11.17
C ARG A 123 -5.43 6.51 -10.53
N LEU A 124 -5.19 6.80 -9.24
CA LEU A 124 -5.87 7.87 -8.53
C LEU A 124 -5.35 9.26 -8.92
N ASP A 125 -4.04 9.42 -9.08
CA ASP A 125 -3.43 10.68 -9.54
C ASP A 125 -3.89 11.05 -10.96
N SER A 126 -4.17 10.05 -11.80
CA SER A 126 -4.73 10.23 -13.15
C SER A 126 -6.24 10.50 -13.15
N SER A 127 -6.92 10.21 -12.04
CA SER A 127 -8.36 10.42 -11.88
C SER A 127 -8.63 11.81 -11.27
N ARG A 128 -9.78 12.41 -11.59
CA ARG A 128 -10.14 13.77 -11.11
C ARG A 128 -9.94 13.89 -9.59
N PRO A 129 -9.31 14.97 -9.09
CA PRO A 129 -9.06 15.14 -7.66
C PRO A 129 -10.34 15.00 -6.82
N TRP A 130 -10.21 14.41 -5.63
CA TRP A 130 -11.26 14.44 -4.63
C TRP A 130 -11.66 15.91 -4.37
N PRO A 131 -12.96 16.26 -4.41
CA PRO A 131 -13.37 17.63 -4.19
C PRO A 131 -12.98 18.07 -2.76
N GLU A 132 -12.30 19.21 -2.65
CA GLU A 132 -12.00 19.82 -1.35
C GLU A 132 -13.30 20.01 -0.56
N PRO A 133 -13.33 19.72 0.76
CA PRO A 133 -14.48 20.02 1.59
C PRO A 133 -14.80 21.50 1.42
N THR A 134 -15.99 21.80 0.90
CA THR A 134 -16.47 23.18 0.86
C THR A 134 -16.62 23.61 2.33
N GLU A 135 -15.80 24.57 2.76
CA GLU A 135 -15.92 25.18 4.09
C GLU A 135 -17.38 25.64 4.27
N ALA A 136 -18.03 25.13 5.31
CA ALA A 136 -19.40 25.44 5.70
C ALA A 136 -19.40 26.47 6.84
#